data_AF-A0A7L5RWR8-F1
#
_entry.id   AF-A0A7L5RWR8-F1
#
_cell.length_a   1.000
_cell.length_b   1.000
_cell.length_c   1.000
_cell.angle_alpha   90.00
_cell.angle_beta   90.00
_cell.angle_gamma   90.00
#
_symmetry.space_group_name_H-M   'P 1'
#
loop_
_entity.id
_entity.type
_entity.pdbx_description
1 polymer ?
#
loop_
_entity_poly.entity_id
_entity_poly.type
_entity_poly.pdbx_seq_one_letter_code
_entity_poly.pdbx_strand_id
1 'polypeptide(L)'
;MRGPGSVVFFALFALLGACGTSVIRDESLPLEERLARLDYRQGKVLDSIQRYDIDGWQYLDKSHLILGGGPRGAYLIEFSSPCRNLAFSNRIGYSTTVGALSRLDRIVSSDGSGFPEHCLIGNIYRLERIDKKSRE
;
A
#
# COMPACT_ATOMS: atom_id res chain seq x y z
N MET A 1 44.70 15.91 -48.51
CA MET A 1 43.93 16.63 -47.47
C MET A 1 42.55 15.99 -47.37
N ARG A 2 42.06 15.71 -46.12
CA ARG A 2 40.76 15.10 -45.71
C ARG A 2 40.60 13.62 -46.11
N GLY A 3 40.57 12.59 -45.26
CA GLY A 3 40.33 12.44 -43.81
C GLY A 3 39.22 11.39 -43.64
N PRO A 4 39.45 10.19 -43.04
CA PRO A 4 38.40 9.21 -42.81
C PRO A 4 37.63 9.58 -41.55
N GLY A 5 36.30 9.61 -41.61
CA GLY A 5 35.50 10.02 -40.46
C GLY A 5 34.02 9.73 -40.64
N SER A 6 33.59 8.54 -40.27
CA SER A 6 32.21 8.31 -39.85
C SER A 6 32.24 7.42 -38.63
N VAL A 7 32.55 8.08 -37.52
CA VAL A 7 32.45 7.55 -36.17
C VAL A 7 30.98 7.63 -35.78
N VAL A 8 30.40 6.44 -35.58
CA VAL A 8 29.46 6.08 -34.50
C VAL A 8 28.35 7.11 -34.20
N PHE A 9 27.13 6.81 -34.66
CA PHE A 9 25.92 7.54 -34.26
C PHE A 9 24.81 6.57 -33.87
N PHE A 10 24.96 5.84 -32.76
CA PHE A 10 23.83 5.15 -32.11
C PHE A 10 24.21 4.83 -30.65
N ALA A 11 24.19 5.85 -29.79
CA ALA A 11 24.31 5.66 -28.34
C ALA A 11 23.55 6.77 -27.59
N LEU A 12 22.22 6.76 -27.69
CA LEU A 12 21.37 7.61 -26.84
C LEU A 12 20.07 6.88 -26.49
N PHE A 13 20.20 5.78 -25.74
CA PHE A 13 19.09 5.09 -25.07
C PHE A 13 19.48 4.81 -23.60
N ALA A 14 19.97 5.84 -22.91
CA ALA A 14 20.27 5.77 -21.49
C ALA A 14 19.17 6.51 -20.69
N LEU A 15 18.69 5.86 -19.62
CA LEU A 15 18.00 6.44 -18.45
C LEU A 15 16.47 6.42 -18.40
N LEU A 16 15.82 5.30 -18.73
CA LEU A 16 14.47 5.00 -18.24
C LEU A 16 14.48 3.65 -17.51
N GLY A 17 14.86 3.65 -16.23
CA GLY A 17 14.87 2.40 -15.49
C GLY A 17 15.29 2.52 -14.03
N ALA A 18 14.67 3.39 -13.24
CA ALA A 18 14.80 3.35 -11.78
C ALA A 18 13.70 4.14 -11.05
N CYS A 19 12.42 3.77 -11.23
CA CYS A 19 11.35 4.18 -10.30
C CYS A 19 10.59 2.93 -9.87
N GLY A 20 11.18 2.20 -8.94
CA GLY A 20 10.58 1.06 -8.28
C GLY A 20 11.20 0.93 -6.91
N THR A 21 11.02 1.94 -6.07
CA THR A 21 11.49 1.88 -4.68
C THR A 21 10.64 0.84 -3.95
N SER A 22 11.09 -0.40 -3.93
CA SER A 22 10.58 -1.40 -3.00
C SER A 22 11.01 -0.96 -1.60
N VAL A 23 10.10 -0.31 -0.88
CA VAL A 23 10.28 -0.05 0.55
C VAL A 23 10.55 -1.42 1.20
N ILE A 24 11.74 -1.61 1.76
CA ILE A 24 12.07 -2.85 2.48
C ILE A 24 11.08 -2.96 3.64
N ARG A 25 10.26 -4.01 3.58
CA ARG A 25 9.22 -4.29 4.58
C ARG A 25 9.84 -5.17 5.64
N ASP A 26 10.04 -4.60 6.82
CA ASP A 26 10.47 -5.38 7.97
C ASP A 26 9.25 -5.63 8.87
N GLU A 27 8.69 -6.83 8.73
CA GLU A 27 7.55 -7.33 9.52
C GLU A 27 7.93 -7.70 10.96
N SER A 28 9.23 -7.76 11.30
CA SER A 28 9.67 -8.06 12.66
C SER A 28 9.48 -6.89 13.63
N LEU A 29 9.31 -5.69 13.09
CA LEU A 29 9.17 -4.48 13.89
C LEU A 29 7.73 -4.27 14.37
N PRO A 30 7.54 -3.59 15.51
CA PRO A 30 6.22 -3.20 15.99
C PRO A 30 5.42 -2.42 14.94
N LEU A 31 4.09 -2.56 14.98
CA LEU A 31 3.18 -1.89 14.04
C LEU A 31 3.40 -0.38 14.03
N GLU A 32 3.56 0.23 15.21
CA GLU A 32 3.74 1.67 15.39
C GLU A 32 5.00 2.16 14.69
N GLU A 33 6.10 1.42 14.80
CA GLU A 33 7.36 1.75 14.14
C GLU A 33 7.27 1.60 12.62
N ARG A 34 6.52 0.59 12.15
CA ARG A 34 6.26 0.38 10.72
C ARG A 34 5.42 1.50 10.14
N LEU A 35 4.38 1.95 10.84
CA LEU A 35 3.62 3.14 10.47
C LEU A 35 4.49 4.40 10.49
N ALA A 36 5.33 4.57 11.52
CA ALA A 36 6.20 5.73 11.66
C ALA A 36 7.21 5.86 10.52
N ARG A 37 7.72 4.74 9.98
CA ARG A 37 8.58 4.74 8.78
C ARG A 37 7.87 5.15 7.50
N LEU A 38 6.54 5.06 7.50
CA LEU A 38 5.68 5.55 6.42
C LEU A 38 5.15 6.97 6.71
N ASP A 39 5.72 7.66 7.70
CA ASP A 39 5.28 8.97 8.18
C ASP A 39 3.81 8.98 8.65
N TYR A 40 3.33 7.85 9.20
CA TYR A 40 1.99 7.70 9.76
C TYR A 40 2.01 7.37 11.25
N ARG A 41 0.97 7.81 11.96
CA ARG A 41 0.57 7.27 13.26
C ARG A 41 -0.87 6.78 13.21
N GLN A 42 -1.18 5.77 14.02
CA GLN A 42 -2.55 5.30 14.19
C GLN A 42 -3.37 6.36 14.92
N GLY A 43 -4.47 6.76 14.30
CA GLY A 43 -5.43 7.71 14.85
C GLY A 43 -6.69 7.02 15.36
N LYS A 44 -7.82 7.70 15.19
CA LYS A 44 -9.12 7.25 15.71
C LYS A 44 -9.65 6.01 15.00
N VAL A 45 -10.33 5.14 15.76
CA VAL A 45 -11.15 4.04 15.23
C VAL A 45 -12.30 4.63 14.42
N LEU A 46 -12.62 4.00 13.29
CA LEU A 46 -13.76 4.31 12.43
C LEU A 46 -14.64 3.08 12.28
N ASP A 47 -15.95 3.30 12.13
CA ASP A 47 -16.89 2.21 11.85
C ASP A 47 -16.93 1.83 10.36
N SER A 48 -16.72 2.82 9.49
CA SER A 48 -16.70 2.64 8.04
C SER A 48 -15.92 3.74 7.33
N ILE A 49 -15.45 3.44 6.12
CA ILE A 49 -14.85 4.38 5.17
C ILE A 49 -15.56 4.28 3.83
N GLN A 50 -15.64 5.38 3.08
CA GLN A 50 -16.31 5.36 1.79
C GLN A 50 -15.42 4.72 0.74
N ARG A 51 -15.98 3.87 -0.12
CA ARG A 51 -15.17 3.18 -1.16
C ARG A 51 -14.45 4.16 -2.07
N TYR A 52 -15.10 5.27 -2.42
CA TYR A 52 -14.51 6.29 -3.27
C TYR A 52 -13.38 7.06 -2.58
N ASP A 53 -13.22 6.94 -1.25
CA ASP A 53 -12.10 7.52 -0.49
C ASP A 53 -10.84 6.63 -0.51
N ILE A 54 -10.92 5.45 -1.13
CA ILE A 54 -9.78 4.55 -1.32
C ILE A 54 -9.16 4.82 -2.70
N ASP A 55 -7.90 5.26 -2.75
CA ASP A 55 -7.15 5.51 -3.99
C ASP A 55 -6.00 4.52 -4.22
N GLY A 56 -5.71 3.67 -3.26
CA GLY A 56 -4.66 2.68 -3.34
C GLY A 56 -4.65 1.76 -2.12
N TRP A 57 -3.71 0.83 -2.10
CA TRP A 57 -3.45 -0.01 -0.95
C TRP A 57 -1.95 -0.27 -0.81
N GLN A 58 -1.52 -0.50 0.42
CA GLN A 58 -0.15 -0.85 0.74
C GLN A 58 -0.16 -1.97 1.77
N TYR A 59 0.45 -3.10 1.41
CA TYR A 59 0.68 -4.20 2.33
C TYR A 59 1.61 -3.78 3.46
N LEU A 60 1.16 -4.06 4.69
CA LEU A 60 1.98 -3.96 5.88
C LEU A 60 2.45 -5.35 6.28
N ASP A 61 1.53 -6.20 6.73
CA ASP A 61 1.76 -7.58 7.17
C ASP A 61 0.48 -8.40 6.96
N LYS A 62 0.46 -9.67 7.38
CA LYS A 62 -0.68 -10.56 7.21
C LYS A 62 -1.95 -10.10 7.96
N SER A 63 -1.81 -9.32 9.02
CA SER A 63 -2.92 -8.80 9.84
C SER A 63 -3.24 -7.33 9.55
N HIS A 64 -2.42 -6.62 8.78
CA HIS A 64 -2.59 -5.19 8.55
C HIS A 64 -2.44 -4.79 7.07
N LEU A 65 -3.31 -3.90 6.63
CA LEU A 65 -3.28 -3.29 5.30
C LEU A 65 -3.52 -1.79 5.42
N ILE A 66 -2.76 -0.98 4.70
CA ILE A 66 -3.08 0.43 4.53
C ILE A 66 -3.96 0.58 3.28
N LEU A 67 -5.07 1.30 3.42
CA LEU A 67 -5.88 1.78 2.30
C LEU A 67 -5.69 3.28 2.14
N GLY A 68 -5.60 3.74 0.91
CA GLY A 68 -5.40 5.14 0.60
C GLY A 68 -3.93 5.52 0.43
N GLY A 69 -3.59 6.74 0.86
CA GLY A 69 -2.22 7.28 0.82
C GLY A 69 -2.09 8.58 0.01
N GLY A 70 -3.14 8.98 -0.71
CA GLY A 70 -3.23 10.26 -1.39
C GLY A 70 -3.93 11.36 -0.59
N PRO A 71 -4.43 12.42 -1.25
CA PRO A 71 -4.99 13.61 -0.60
C PRO A 71 -6.22 13.35 0.27
N ARG A 72 -6.96 12.28 -0.01
CA ARG A 72 -8.17 11.89 0.73
C ARG A 72 -7.88 11.28 2.10
N GLY A 73 -6.60 10.96 2.36
CA GLY A 73 -6.13 10.38 3.61
C GLY A 73 -5.72 8.92 3.45
N ALA A 74 -5.35 8.33 4.59
CA ALA A 74 -4.97 6.93 4.67
C ALA A 74 -5.68 6.29 5.87
N TYR A 75 -5.90 4.99 5.76
CA TYR A 75 -6.60 4.19 6.75
C TYR A 75 -5.83 2.91 7.01
N LEU A 76 -5.71 2.53 8.27
CA LEU A 76 -5.20 1.23 8.67
C LEU A 76 -6.36 0.28 8.82
N ILE A 77 -6.28 -0.84 8.12
CA ILE A 77 -7.20 -1.96 8.24
C ILE A 77 -6.49 -3.04 9.02
N GLU A 78 -7.10 -3.42 10.13
CA GLU A 78 -6.70 -4.58 10.94
C GLU A 78 -7.66 -5.73 10.61
N PHE A 79 -7.11 -6.89 10.26
CA PHE A 79 -7.90 -8.09 9.97
C PHE A 79 -8.18 -8.88 11.24
N SER A 80 -9.36 -9.51 11.31
CA SER A 80 -9.72 -10.37 12.46
C SER A 80 -8.86 -11.64 12.55
N SER A 81 -8.22 -12.03 11.45
CA SER A 81 -7.31 -13.16 11.35
C SER A 81 -6.24 -12.89 10.29
N PRO A 82 -5.02 -13.44 10.42
CA PRO A 82 -3.98 -13.25 9.42
C PRO A 82 -4.40 -13.75 8.03
N CYS A 83 -4.27 -12.88 7.03
CA CYS A 83 -4.47 -13.20 5.61
C CYS A 83 -3.17 -13.63 4.95
N ARG A 84 -3.12 -14.89 4.53
CA ARG A 84 -1.89 -15.53 4.04
C ARG A 84 -1.51 -15.06 2.64
N ASN A 85 -2.50 -14.86 1.77
CA ASN A 85 -2.29 -14.47 0.38
C ASN A 85 -2.02 -12.97 0.24
N LEU A 86 -2.18 -12.18 1.29
CA LEU A 86 -2.00 -10.73 1.23
C LEU A 86 -0.57 -10.32 0.83
N ALA A 87 0.44 -11.07 1.28
CA ALA A 87 1.85 -10.83 0.96
C ALA A 87 2.20 -11.05 -0.53
N PHE A 88 1.46 -11.94 -1.20
CA PHE A 88 1.66 -12.34 -2.60
C PHE A 88 0.62 -11.73 -3.54
N SER A 89 -0.26 -10.91 -2.99
CA SER A 89 -1.39 -10.35 -3.71
C SER A 89 -0.93 -9.37 -4.76
N ASN A 90 -1.44 -9.53 -5.97
CA ASN A 90 -1.26 -8.55 -7.04
C ASN A 90 -2.50 -7.67 -7.20
N ARG A 91 -3.62 -8.07 -6.60
CA ARG A 91 -4.91 -7.37 -6.72
C ARG A 91 -5.72 -7.52 -5.44
N ILE A 92 -6.26 -6.39 -4.99
CA ILE A 92 -7.18 -6.33 -3.86
C ILE A 92 -8.56 -5.90 -4.38
N GLY A 93 -9.58 -6.70 -4.06
CA GLY A 93 -10.99 -6.38 -4.20
C GLY A 93 -11.61 -6.04 -2.84
N TYR A 94 -12.81 -5.46 -2.88
CA TYR A 94 -13.56 -5.14 -1.67
C TYR A 94 -14.98 -5.65 -1.84
N SER A 95 -15.51 -6.32 -0.82
CA SER A 95 -16.93 -6.70 -0.74
C SER A 95 -17.55 -5.75 0.27
N THR A 96 -18.26 -4.74 -0.23
CA THR A 96 -18.78 -3.61 0.56
C THR A 96 -20.28 -3.63 0.68
N THR A 97 -20.79 -3.12 1.79
CA THR A 97 -22.22 -2.89 2.02
C THR A 97 -22.55 -1.43 1.71
N VAL A 98 -23.49 -1.17 0.79
CA VAL A 98 -23.98 0.19 0.45
C VAL A 98 -22.86 1.18 0.05
N GLY A 99 -21.81 0.69 -0.62
CA GLY A 99 -20.73 1.55 -1.14
C GLY A 99 -19.74 2.06 -0.08
N ALA A 100 -19.88 1.65 1.17
CA ALA A 100 -18.93 1.87 2.25
C ALA A 100 -18.22 0.56 2.63
N LEU A 101 -16.98 0.66 3.07
CA LEU A 101 -16.23 -0.44 3.66
C LEU A 101 -16.31 -0.32 5.18
N SER A 102 -16.99 -1.27 5.81
CA SER A 102 -17.21 -1.34 7.26
C SER A 102 -16.51 -2.54 7.89
N ARG A 103 -16.62 -2.66 9.22
CA ARG A 103 -16.08 -3.82 9.96
C ARG A 103 -16.80 -5.14 9.65
N LEU A 104 -17.98 -5.10 9.05
CA LEU A 104 -18.73 -6.31 8.66
C LEU A 104 -18.39 -6.78 7.24
N ASP A 105 -17.62 -5.96 6.52
CA ASP A 105 -17.20 -6.21 5.16
C ASP A 105 -15.88 -6.99 5.13
N ARG A 106 -15.44 -7.31 3.91
CA ARG A 106 -14.21 -8.05 3.70
C ARG A 106 -13.41 -7.54 2.53
N ILE A 107 -12.10 -7.63 2.68
CA ILE A 107 -11.14 -7.43 1.62
C ILE A 107 -10.90 -8.77 0.92
N VAL A 108 -10.85 -8.77 -0.41
CA VAL A 108 -10.62 -9.98 -1.20
C VAL A 108 -9.23 -9.88 -1.80
N SER A 109 -8.30 -10.71 -1.33
CA SER A 109 -6.95 -10.77 -1.86
C SER A 109 -6.86 -11.84 -2.95
N SER A 110 -6.38 -11.47 -4.14
CA SER A 110 -6.16 -12.41 -5.24
C SER A 110 -4.70 -12.41 -5.64
N ASP A 111 -4.07 -13.59 -5.53
CA ASP A 111 -2.70 -13.81 -5.97
C ASP A 111 -2.65 -14.12 -7.50
N GLY A 112 -1.44 -14.44 -7.99
CA GLY A 112 -1.25 -14.81 -9.39
C GLY A 112 -1.86 -16.16 -9.80
N SER A 113 -2.27 -17.00 -8.85
CA SER A 113 -2.91 -18.30 -9.11
C SER A 113 -4.41 -18.19 -9.37
N GLY A 114 -5.01 -17.05 -9.03
CA GLY A 114 -6.42 -16.75 -9.27
C GLY A 114 -7.37 -17.19 -8.15
N PHE A 115 -6.87 -17.77 -7.05
CA PHE A 115 -7.69 -18.12 -5.89
C PHE A 115 -7.88 -16.92 -4.95
N PRO A 116 -9.13 -16.46 -4.71
CA PRO A 116 -9.39 -15.37 -3.79
C PRO A 116 -9.34 -15.83 -2.32
N GLU A 117 -8.61 -15.10 -1.48
CA GLU A 117 -8.69 -15.19 -0.02
C GLU A 117 -9.58 -14.06 0.51
N HIS A 118 -10.53 -14.40 1.38
CA HIS A 118 -11.44 -13.46 2.00
C HIS A 118 -10.92 -13.02 3.37
N CYS A 119 -10.47 -11.77 3.46
CA CYS A 119 -9.93 -11.12 4.65
C CYS A 119 -11.02 -10.34 5.39
N LEU A 120 -11.49 -10.88 6.52
CA LEU A 120 -12.48 -10.23 7.36
C LEU A 120 -11.87 -9.03 8.09
N ILE A 121 -12.56 -7.89 8.05
CA ILE A 121 -12.12 -6.67 8.71
C ILE A 121 -12.43 -6.76 10.21
N GLY A 122 -11.42 -6.57 11.05
CA GLY A 122 -11.58 -6.47 12.50
C GLY A 122 -11.84 -5.03 12.92
N ASN A 123 -10.89 -4.14 12.60
CA ASN A 123 -10.96 -2.72 12.91
C ASN A 123 -10.49 -1.86 11.73
N ILE A 124 -10.95 -0.62 11.73
CA ILE A 124 -10.53 0.41 10.78
C ILE A 124 -10.05 1.60 11.61
N TYR A 125 -8.88 2.12 11.32
CA TYR A 125 -8.34 3.30 11.97
C TYR A 125 -8.01 4.37 10.93
N ARG A 126 -8.27 5.62 11.23
CA ARG A 126 -7.73 6.73 10.47
C ARG A 126 -6.22 6.81 10.71
N LEU A 127 -5.42 6.96 9.66
CA LEU A 127 -4.01 7.29 9.80
C LEU A 127 -3.82 8.80 9.78
N GLU A 128 -2.98 9.27 10.68
CA GLU A 128 -2.58 10.67 10.78
C GLU A 128 -1.13 10.80 10.31
N ARG A 129 -0.82 11.85 9.56
CA ARG A 129 0.55 12.08 9.11
C ARG A 129 1.39 12.62 10.26
N ILE A 130 2.61 12.09 10.39
CA ILE A 130 3.63 12.63 11.29
C ILE A 130 4.36 13.72 10.51
N ASP A 131 4.15 14.97 10.89
CA ASP A 131 4.88 16.09 10.27
C ASP A 131 6.36 15.99 10.60
N LYS A 132 7.23 16.03 9.59
CA LYS A 132 8.69 15.94 9.79
C LYS A 132 9.26 17.07 10.66
N LYS A 133 8.54 18.20 10.81
CA LYS A 133 8.90 19.31 11.70
C LYS A 133 8.76 18.99 13.19
N SER A 134 8.12 17.89 13.59
CA SER A 134 8.00 17.49 14.99
C SER A 134 9.14 16.56 15.47
N ARG A 135 10.19 16.40 14.66
CA ARG A 135 11.34 15.50 14.91
C ARG A 135 12.66 16.29 15.07
N GLU A 136 12.56 17.57 15.45
CA GLU A 136 13.68 18.47 15.78
C GLU A 136 13.56 18.96 17.22
#